data_AF-A0A6P8P6R8-F1
#
_entry.id   AF-A0A6P8P6R8-F1
#
_cell.length_a   1.000
_cell.length_b   1.000
_cell.length_c   1.000
_cell.angle_alpha   90.00
_cell.angle_beta   90.00
_cell.angle_gamma   90.00
#
_symmetry.space_group_name_H-M   'P 1'
#
loop_
_entity.id
_entity.type
_entity.pdbx_description
1 polymer ?
#
loop_
_entity_poly.entity_id
_entity_poly.type
_entity_poly.pdbx_seq_one_letter_code
_entity_poly.pdbx_strand_id
1 'polypeptide(L)'
;MNNFIDVLEELETHLAASSMLAVIELLQELGDCASDDFHRYVLGRPSAPELNLPSQAKEQKSLIRLLMKHEVGPSTENGVVLVPDGTTVALCPLISGLEAGLKRNRDVPLPDVKEVVDHFESLTLKDGVSSSTVDNLYSATIAKDLGLAFFEFQENKTQTAMGPDGCWDDVSMPRVFTLLGDPSPVTNAFVNGALDGIILGHYISEGSKVRTPRRISTLGSKVGTPSRISTLLKDYYNNDGVAADMTLRSNFRRKNFLKITSLEKLEKTVKISLILYRTIMNISFPGSEDKEEGNLASNAVQEFHQFFLECPAIIPRCMWGARPFKGTPTLLTLPLEFLYIHHTYEPSRPCTTFPACSADMRSMQQFHQKDRGWSDIGYSFVVGSDGYLYEGRGWYWLGAHTRGHNTRGYGVSFIGNYTATLPEAFSLELVRDNFQKCAVRGGKLISTFSIQGHRQVVATSCPGDALFAEIKTWNRFKET
;
A
#
# COMPACT_ATOMS: atom_id res chain seq x y z
N MET A 1 -6.27 -1.55 -13.27
CA MET A 1 -5.58 -0.26 -13.51
C MET A 1 -5.47 0.06 -14.99
N ASN A 2 -4.91 -0.82 -15.84
CA ASN A 2 -4.77 -0.54 -17.28
C ASN A 2 -6.08 -0.10 -17.95
N ASN A 3 -7.17 -0.86 -17.79
CA ASN A 3 -8.48 -0.47 -18.32
C ASN A 3 -8.96 0.90 -17.79
N PHE A 4 -8.65 1.22 -16.53
CA PHE A 4 -9.00 2.53 -15.96
C PHE A 4 -8.18 3.64 -16.62
N ILE A 5 -6.88 3.42 -16.84
CA ILE A 5 -5.99 4.35 -17.55
C ILE A 5 -6.46 4.53 -18.99
N ASP A 6 -6.82 3.46 -19.71
CA ASP A 6 -7.29 3.54 -21.10
C ASP A 6 -8.57 4.37 -21.22
N VAL A 7 -9.53 4.13 -20.32
CA VAL A 7 -10.78 4.92 -20.25
C VAL A 7 -10.50 6.37 -19.87
N LEU A 8 -9.51 6.61 -19.02
CA LEU A 8 -9.07 7.95 -18.64
C LEU A 8 -8.35 8.68 -19.79
N GLU A 9 -7.52 7.99 -20.57
CA GLU A 9 -6.87 8.54 -21.78
C GLU A 9 -7.92 9.00 -22.80
N GLU A 10 -8.98 8.22 -23.00
CA GLU A 10 -10.09 8.58 -23.87
C GLU A 10 -10.86 9.79 -23.31
N LEU A 11 -11.21 9.77 -22.02
CA LEU A 11 -11.88 10.89 -21.35
C LEU A 11 -11.07 12.20 -21.45
N GLU A 12 -9.77 12.16 -21.18
CA GLU A 12 -8.87 13.32 -21.28
C GLU A 12 -8.72 13.81 -22.73
N THR A 13 -8.92 12.94 -23.72
CA THR A 13 -8.94 13.33 -25.13
C THR A 13 -10.21 14.13 -25.47
N HIS A 14 -11.37 13.71 -24.96
CA HIS A 14 -12.61 14.48 -25.07
C HIS A 14 -12.55 15.81 -24.31
N LEU A 15 -11.80 15.84 -23.20
CA LEU A 15 -11.62 17.00 -22.33
C LEU A 15 -10.28 17.71 -22.55
N ALA A 16 -9.73 17.68 -23.76
CA ALA A 16 -8.38 18.19 -24.04
C ALA A 16 -8.17 19.69 -23.71
N ALA A 17 -9.25 20.49 -23.66
CA ALA A 17 -9.23 21.89 -23.27
C ALA A 17 -9.35 22.10 -21.75
N SER A 18 -9.70 21.06 -21.00
CA SER A 18 -9.89 21.11 -19.54
C SER A 18 -8.57 20.95 -18.81
N SER A 19 -8.50 21.52 -17.60
CA SER A 19 -7.35 21.32 -16.72
C SER A 19 -7.37 19.91 -16.11
N MET A 20 -6.20 19.44 -15.69
CA MET A 20 -6.09 18.20 -14.88
C MET A 20 -7.01 18.23 -13.66
N LEU A 21 -7.13 19.39 -13.01
CA LEU A 21 -8.01 19.56 -11.85
C LEU A 21 -9.48 19.33 -12.21
N ALA A 22 -9.94 19.87 -13.34
CA ALA A 22 -11.33 19.70 -13.78
C ALA A 22 -11.65 18.23 -14.10
N VAL A 23 -10.69 17.47 -14.65
CA VAL A 23 -10.86 16.02 -14.87
C VAL A 23 -10.91 15.28 -13.52
N ILE A 24 -10.07 15.62 -12.56
CA ILE A 24 -10.08 15.02 -11.21
C ILE A 24 -11.40 15.30 -10.47
N GLU A 25 -11.87 16.55 -10.48
CA GLU A 25 -13.14 16.93 -9.85
C GLU A 25 -14.32 16.18 -10.48
N LEU A 26 -14.29 15.94 -11.80
CA LEU A 26 -15.27 15.06 -12.46
C LEU A 26 -15.17 13.60 -11.98
N LEU A 27 -13.96 13.02 -11.86
CA LEU A 27 -13.81 11.65 -11.36
C LEU A 27 -14.33 11.51 -9.92
N GLN A 28 -14.06 12.49 -9.07
CA GLN A 28 -14.57 12.58 -7.69
C GLN A 28 -16.09 12.60 -7.65
N GLU A 29 -16.72 13.44 -8.49
CA GLU A 29 -18.17 13.54 -8.60
C GLU A 29 -18.80 12.23 -9.11
N LEU A 30 -18.22 11.60 -10.13
CA LEU A 30 -18.73 10.35 -10.69
C LEU A 30 -18.66 9.19 -9.70
N GLY A 31 -17.61 9.18 -8.88
CA GLY A 31 -17.33 8.16 -7.87
C GLY A 31 -18.00 8.37 -6.52
N ASP A 32 -18.55 9.55 -6.27
CA ASP A 32 -19.05 9.97 -4.95
C ASP A 32 -17.96 9.93 -3.85
N CYS A 33 -16.71 10.19 -4.23
CA CYS A 33 -15.52 10.00 -3.38
C CYS A 33 -15.23 11.18 -2.43
N ALA A 34 -15.74 12.38 -2.73
CA ALA A 34 -15.52 13.62 -1.98
C ALA A 34 -16.83 14.39 -1.72
N SER A 35 -17.93 13.67 -1.51
CA SER A 35 -19.24 14.28 -1.31
C SER A 35 -19.54 14.69 0.14
N ASP A 36 -18.76 14.19 1.10
CA ASP A 36 -18.92 14.56 2.50
C ASP A 36 -18.46 16.01 2.79
N ASP A 37 -19.04 16.62 3.81
CA ASP A 37 -18.77 18.02 4.16
C ASP A 37 -17.33 18.23 4.65
N PHE A 38 -16.69 17.17 5.15
CA PHE A 38 -15.28 17.21 5.54
C PHE A 38 -14.39 17.43 4.32
N HIS A 39 -14.56 16.64 3.26
CA HIS A 39 -13.80 16.76 2.01
C HIS A 39 -13.98 18.14 1.38
N ARG A 40 -15.22 18.64 1.32
CA ARG A 40 -15.53 19.99 0.84
C ARG A 40 -14.84 21.07 1.66
N TYR A 41 -14.67 20.85 2.97
CA TYR A 41 -13.95 21.78 3.83
C TYR A 41 -12.45 21.76 3.56
N VAL A 42 -11.82 20.57 3.49
CA VAL A 42 -10.35 20.47 3.34
C VAL A 42 -9.84 20.70 1.92
N LEU A 43 -10.65 20.41 0.89
CA LEU A 43 -10.29 20.61 -0.53
C LEU A 43 -11.01 21.81 -1.16
N GLY A 44 -11.96 22.44 -0.47
CA GLY A 44 -12.83 23.45 -1.06
C GLY A 44 -13.87 22.85 -2.01
N ARG A 45 -14.80 23.70 -2.48
CA ARG A 45 -15.81 23.27 -3.45
C ARG A 45 -15.16 22.98 -4.82
N PRO A 46 -15.74 22.05 -5.61
CA PRO A 46 -15.33 21.86 -7.00
C PRO A 46 -15.37 23.17 -7.79
N SER A 47 -14.37 23.37 -8.64
CA SER A 47 -14.14 24.61 -9.39
C SER A 47 -14.97 24.68 -10.67
N ALA A 48 -15.47 23.54 -11.17
CA ALA A 48 -16.14 23.44 -12.46
C ALA A 48 -17.68 23.24 -12.35
N PRO A 49 -18.47 23.85 -13.24
CA PRO A 49 -19.85 23.43 -13.52
C PRO A 49 -19.85 22.08 -14.26
N GLU A 50 -20.96 21.32 -14.20
CA GLU A 50 -21.17 20.03 -14.88
C GLU A 50 -20.43 19.96 -16.23
N LEU A 51 -19.34 19.20 -16.30
CA LEU A 51 -18.63 18.97 -17.56
C LEU A 51 -19.56 18.21 -18.51
N ASN A 52 -20.04 18.90 -19.55
CA ASN A 52 -20.89 18.31 -20.58
C ASN A 52 -20.08 17.33 -21.43
N LEU A 53 -20.10 16.07 -20.99
CA LEU A 53 -19.52 14.95 -21.73
C LEU A 53 -20.32 14.67 -23.01
N PRO A 54 -19.64 14.44 -24.15
CA PRO A 54 -20.32 14.02 -25.37
C PRO A 54 -21.14 12.74 -25.16
N SER A 55 -22.20 12.55 -25.95
CA SER A 55 -23.03 11.33 -25.89
C SER A 55 -22.24 10.03 -26.05
N GLN A 56 -21.13 10.09 -26.81
CA GLN A 56 -20.21 8.99 -27.04
C GLN A 56 -19.43 8.59 -25.77
N ALA A 57 -19.32 9.47 -24.77
CA ALA A 57 -18.59 9.22 -23.52
C ALA A 57 -19.45 8.53 -22.43
N LYS A 58 -20.69 8.10 -22.77
CA LYS A 58 -21.66 7.57 -21.78
C LYS A 58 -21.22 6.24 -21.16
N GLU A 59 -20.59 5.38 -21.96
CA GLU A 59 -20.08 4.08 -21.50
C GLU A 59 -18.88 4.27 -20.56
N GLN A 60 -17.94 5.14 -20.93
CA GLN A 60 -16.79 5.56 -20.14
C GLN A 60 -17.24 6.13 -18.80
N LYS A 61 -18.25 7.02 -18.80
CA LYS A 61 -18.84 7.59 -17.57
C LYS A 61 -19.42 6.51 -16.65
N SER A 62 -20.12 5.53 -17.22
CA SER A 62 -20.74 4.43 -16.46
C SER A 62 -19.68 3.53 -15.84
N LEU A 63 -18.61 3.23 -16.59
CA LEU A 63 -17.49 2.44 -16.11
C LEU A 63 -16.68 3.17 -15.04
N ILE A 64 -16.38 4.46 -15.21
CA ILE A 64 -15.71 5.27 -14.18
C ILE A 64 -16.54 5.31 -12.90
N ARG A 65 -17.85 5.56 -13.00
CA ARG A 65 -18.74 5.53 -11.82
C ARG A 65 -18.67 4.19 -11.10
N LEU A 66 -18.65 3.07 -11.84
CA LEU A 66 -18.52 1.75 -11.24
C LEU A 66 -17.16 1.53 -10.56
N LEU A 67 -16.08 1.93 -11.22
CA LEU A 67 -14.70 1.72 -10.74
C LEU A 67 -14.32 2.66 -9.59
N MET A 68 -14.90 3.86 -9.54
CA MET A 68 -14.60 4.84 -8.51
C MET A 68 -15.45 4.66 -7.26
N LYS A 69 -16.63 4.01 -7.34
CA LYS A 69 -17.51 3.84 -6.18
C LYS A 69 -16.91 2.86 -5.16
N HIS A 70 -16.23 3.41 -4.16
CA HIS A 70 -15.56 2.62 -3.12
C HIS A 70 -16.54 2.26 -2.00
N GLU A 71 -16.70 0.95 -1.77
CA GLU A 71 -17.56 0.41 -0.73
C GLU A 71 -16.94 -0.88 -0.18
N VAL A 72 -16.81 -0.98 1.13
CA VAL A 72 -16.35 -2.21 1.81
C VAL A 72 -17.58 -2.96 2.31
N GLY A 73 -17.87 -4.10 1.70
CA GLY A 73 -18.93 -5.01 2.12
C GLY A 73 -18.42 -6.05 3.13
N PRO A 74 -19.29 -6.99 3.56
CA PRO A 74 -18.92 -8.01 4.55
C PRO A 74 -17.78 -8.94 4.11
N SER A 75 -17.64 -9.19 2.80
CA SER A 75 -16.64 -10.10 2.24
C SER A 75 -16.01 -9.60 0.93
N THR A 76 -16.45 -8.47 0.40
CA THR A 76 -16.00 -7.93 -0.89
C THR A 76 -15.73 -6.45 -0.77
N GLU A 77 -14.80 -5.95 -1.57
CA GLU A 77 -14.52 -4.52 -1.67
C GLU A 77 -14.73 -4.08 -3.12
N ASN A 78 -15.54 -3.03 -3.29
CA ASN A 78 -15.81 -2.39 -4.58
C ASN A 78 -14.99 -1.10 -4.71
N GLY A 79 -14.87 -0.57 -5.93
CA GLY A 79 -14.12 0.66 -6.17
C GLY A 79 -12.60 0.49 -6.12
N VAL A 80 -12.13 -0.75 -6.28
CA VAL A 80 -10.72 -1.13 -6.27
C VAL A 80 -10.31 -1.74 -7.61
N VAL A 81 -9.02 -1.64 -7.93
CA VAL A 81 -8.45 -2.19 -9.16
C VAL A 81 -7.14 -2.92 -8.90
N LEU A 82 -6.92 -4.02 -9.64
CA LEU A 82 -5.60 -4.66 -9.74
C LEU A 82 -4.64 -3.74 -10.50
N VAL A 83 -3.47 -3.46 -9.92
CA VAL A 83 -2.38 -2.70 -10.55
C VAL A 83 -1.29 -3.64 -11.10
N PRO A 84 -0.47 -3.21 -12.08
CA PRO A 84 0.51 -4.05 -12.76
C PRO A 84 1.58 -4.68 -11.84
N ASP A 85 1.83 -4.08 -10.68
CA ASP A 85 2.75 -4.62 -9.66
C ASP A 85 2.17 -5.77 -8.84
N GLY A 86 0.92 -6.18 -9.10
CA GLY A 86 0.25 -7.31 -8.45
C GLY A 86 -0.56 -6.95 -7.22
N THR A 87 -0.53 -5.70 -6.77
CA THR A 87 -1.33 -5.23 -5.62
C THR A 87 -2.70 -4.69 -6.05
N THR A 88 -3.57 -4.46 -5.09
CA THR A 88 -4.90 -3.86 -5.29
C THR A 88 -4.92 -2.44 -4.74
N VAL A 89 -5.56 -1.51 -5.46
CA VAL A 89 -5.63 -0.08 -5.13
C VAL A 89 -7.08 0.40 -5.18
N ALA A 90 -7.55 1.08 -4.13
CA ALA A 90 -8.80 1.84 -4.15
C ALA A 90 -8.63 3.16 -4.89
N LEU A 91 -9.55 3.46 -5.82
CA LEU A 91 -9.42 4.63 -6.67
C LEU A 91 -9.82 5.95 -5.98
N CYS A 92 -10.83 5.95 -5.09
CA CYS A 92 -11.22 7.17 -4.37
C CYS A 92 -10.05 7.86 -3.65
N PRO A 93 -9.34 7.19 -2.71
CA PRO A 93 -8.26 7.87 -1.97
C PRO A 93 -7.06 8.23 -2.86
N LEU A 94 -6.83 7.49 -3.96
CA LEU A 94 -5.84 7.83 -4.98
C LEU A 94 -6.17 9.17 -5.64
N ILE A 95 -7.40 9.31 -6.15
CA ILE A 95 -7.84 10.53 -6.82
C ILE A 95 -7.95 11.71 -5.84
N SER A 96 -8.33 11.46 -4.57
CA SER A 96 -8.36 12.51 -3.53
C SER A 96 -6.97 13.06 -3.24
N GLY A 97 -5.94 12.22 -3.26
CA GLY A 97 -4.56 12.67 -3.09
C GLY A 97 -4.06 13.51 -4.26
N LEU A 98 -4.42 13.16 -5.49
CA LEU A 98 -4.11 13.97 -6.68
C LEU A 98 -4.78 15.34 -6.62
N GLU A 99 -6.07 15.39 -6.24
CA GLU A 99 -6.79 16.65 -6.06
C GLU A 99 -6.14 17.52 -5.00
N ALA A 100 -5.86 16.95 -3.82
CA ALA A 100 -5.23 17.65 -2.72
C ALA A 100 -3.82 18.16 -3.09
N GLY A 101 -3.10 17.43 -3.95
CA GLY A 101 -1.82 17.86 -4.51
C GLY A 101 -1.93 19.07 -5.43
N LEU A 102 -2.97 19.13 -6.28
CA LEU A 102 -3.24 20.28 -7.14
C LEU A 102 -3.76 21.49 -6.35
N LYS A 103 -4.59 21.26 -5.32
CA LYS A 103 -5.15 22.26 -4.42
C LYS A 103 -4.31 22.42 -3.14
N ARG A 104 -2.99 22.23 -3.24
CA ARG A 104 -2.12 22.07 -2.06
C ARG A 104 -2.28 23.17 -1.02
N ASN A 105 -2.74 22.80 0.18
CA ASN A 105 -2.81 23.69 1.33
C ASN A 105 -2.30 22.97 2.59
N ARG A 106 -1.19 23.45 3.16
CA ARG A 106 -0.56 22.88 4.36
C ARG A 106 -1.24 23.31 5.65
N ASP A 107 -2.01 24.39 5.57
CA ASP A 107 -2.44 25.16 6.72
C ASP A 107 -3.96 25.42 6.65
N VAL A 108 -4.76 24.39 6.36
CA VAL A 108 -6.23 24.50 6.38
C VAL A 108 -6.67 24.77 7.82
N PRO A 109 -7.27 25.92 8.14
CA PRO A 109 -7.63 26.26 9.51
C PRO A 109 -8.82 25.43 9.99
N LEU A 110 -8.84 25.09 11.27
CA LEU A 110 -10.05 24.63 11.93
C LEU A 110 -11.11 25.74 11.93
N PRO A 111 -12.42 25.41 11.86
CA PRO A 111 -13.49 26.40 11.96
C PRO A 111 -13.34 27.23 13.24
N ASP A 112 -13.52 28.55 13.14
CA ASP A 112 -13.55 29.40 14.34
C ASP A 112 -14.81 29.02 15.13
N VAL A 113 -14.64 28.55 16.37
CA VAL A 113 -15.74 28.02 17.17
C VAL A 113 -16.84 29.08 17.33
N LYS A 114 -16.51 30.37 17.26
CA LYS A 114 -17.48 31.47 17.27
C LYS A 114 -18.45 31.53 16.08
N GLU A 115 -18.06 31.11 14.88
CA GLU A 115 -18.99 31.02 13.73
C GLU A 115 -19.86 29.76 13.78
N VAL A 116 -19.43 28.73 14.51
CA VAL A 116 -20.25 27.54 14.83
C VAL A 116 -21.22 27.82 15.99
N VAL A 117 -20.91 28.82 16.84
CA VAL A 117 -21.68 29.23 18.03
C VAL A 117 -22.97 29.99 17.70
N ASP A 118 -23.19 30.48 16.48
CA ASP A 118 -24.52 30.96 16.07
C ASP A 118 -25.56 29.81 15.98
N HIS A 119 -25.14 28.56 16.24
CA HIS A 119 -26.05 27.45 16.43
C HIS A 119 -26.06 26.78 17.80
N PHE A 120 -24.96 26.61 18.56
CA PHE A 120 -25.07 25.93 19.86
C PHE A 120 -23.96 26.30 20.88
N GLU A 121 -24.35 26.31 22.16
CA GLU A 121 -23.52 26.62 23.34
C GLU A 121 -22.48 25.54 23.66
N SER A 122 -21.28 26.01 24.02
CA SER A 122 -20.23 25.31 24.79
C SER A 122 -19.36 24.26 24.07
N LEU A 123 -18.37 24.74 23.30
CA LEU A 123 -17.06 24.09 23.16
C LEU A 123 -15.97 25.14 23.45
N THR A 124 -15.30 25.04 24.59
CA THR A 124 -14.09 25.83 24.87
C THR A 124 -12.86 24.96 24.66
N LEU A 125 -12.13 25.20 23.55
CA LEU A 125 -10.78 24.69 23.39
C LEU A 125 -9.90 25.43 24.41
N LYS A 126 -9.43 24.72 25.44
CA LYS A 126 -8.48 25.29 26.40
C LYS A 126 -7.10 25.41 25.77
N ASP A 127 -6.45 26.53 26.06
CA ASP A 127 -5.15 26.98 25.56
C ASP A 127 -4.09 25.86 25.46
N GLY A 128 -3.49 25.66 24.27
CA GLY A 128 -2.27 24.86 24.16
C GLY A 128 -1.92 24.21 22.81
N VAL A 129 -2.77 24.24 21.78
CA VAL A 129 -2.41 23.62 20.48
C VAL A 129 -1.76 24.65 19.56
N SER A 130 -0.43 24.62 19.43
CA SER A 130 0.34 25.59 18.62
C SER A 130 0.21 25.43 17.09
N SER A 131 -0.83 24.74 16.61
CA SER A 131 -1.17 24.66 15.18
C SER A 131 -2.61 24.20 15.03
N SER A 132 -3.52 25.15 14.87
CA SER A 132 -4.95 24.97 14.58
C SER A 132 -5.22 24.62 13.11
N THR A 133 -4.24 24.05 12.41
CA THR A 133 -4.27 23.87 10.97
C THR A 133 -3.94 22.43 10.59
N VAL A 134 -4.49 21.98 9.46
CA VAL A 134 -4.31 20.62 8.97
C VAL A 134 -3.79 20.59 7.53
N ASP A 135 -2.98 19.58 7.23
CA ASP A 135 -2.42 19.34 5.92
C ASP A 135 -3.44 18.62 5.03
N ASN A 136 -4.02 19.34 4.06
CA ASN A 136 -5.11 18.84 3.23
C ASN A 136 -4.77 17.52 2.49
N LEU A 137 -3.50 17.35 2.13
CA LEU A 137 -3.03 16.17 1.40
C LEU A 137 -3.19 14.90 2.23
N TYR A 138 -2.95 14.97 3.54
CA TYR A 138 -3.07 13.82 4.43
C TYR A 138 -4.50 13.68 4.96
N SER A 139 -5.16 14.81 5.27
CA SER A 139 -6.55 14.82 5.76
C SER A 139 -7.54 14.23 4.78
N ALA A 140 -7.45 14.58 3.49
CA ALA A 140 -8.38 14.14 2.46
C ALA A 140 -8.10 12.72 1.94
N THR A 141 -7.06 12.04 2.44
CA THR A 141 -6.61 10.75 1.88
C THR A 141 -6.56 9.63 2.89
N ILE A 142 -5.95 9.85 4.05
CA ILE A 142 -5.72 8.79 5.03
C ILE A 142 -5.99 9.20 6.46
N ALA A 143 -5.73 10.46 6.84
CA ALA A 143 -5.67 10.82 8.25
C ALA A 143 -7.04 10.79 8.94
N LYS A 144 -8.09 11.24 8.25
CA LYS A 144 -9.47 11.14 8.73
C LYS A 144 -9.87 9.67 8.88
N ASP A 145 -9.76 8.90 7.80
CA ASP A 145 -10.27 7.53 7.73
C ASP A 145 -9.49 6.58 8.67
N LEU A 146 -8.18 6.78 8.82
CA LEU A 146 -7.36 6.05 9.80
C LEU A 146 -7.82 6.33 11.24
N GLY A 147 -8.07 7.60 11.57
CA GLY A 147 -8.59 7.96 12.88
C GLY A 147 -9.97 7.35 13.15
N LEU A 148 -10.88 7.44 12.16
CA LEU A 148 -12.24 6.92 12.28
C LEU A 148 -12.28 5.39 12.40
N ALA A 149 -11.45 4.67 11.65
CA ALA A 149 -11.40 3.21 11.72
C ALA A 149 -10.95 2.71 13.10
N PHE A 150 -9.99 3.40 13.74
CA PHE A 150 -9.59 3.08 15.11
C PHE A 150 -10.65 3.47 16.14
N PHE A 151 -11.37 4.58 15.92
CA PHE A 151 -12.51 4.95 16.74
C PHE A 151 -13.60 3.88 16.68
N GLU A 152 -13.99 3.43 15.48
CA GLU A 152 -14.98 2.38 15.28
C GLU A 152 -14.57 1.05 15.90
N PHE A 153 -13.28 0.71 15.81
CA PHE A 153 -12.72 -0.48 16.44
C PHE A 153 -12.82 -0.41 17.98
N GLN A 154 -12.47 0.72 18.60
CA GLN A 154 -12.60 0.90 20.05
C GLN A 154 -14.06 0.81 20.53
N GLU A 155 -14.99 1.31 19.72
CA GLU A 155 -16.43 1.22 19.98
C GLU A 155 -17.03 -0.16 19.64
N ASN A 156 -16.20 -1.16 19.30
CA ASN A 156 -16.61 -2.51 18.89
C ASN A 156 -17.60 -2.53 17.71
N LYS A 157 -17.56 -1.52 16.83
CA LYS A 157 -18.38 -1.48 15.61
C LYS A 157 -17.76 -2.31 14.50
N THR A 158 -16.43 -2.44 14.49
CA THR A 158 -15.65 -3.28 13.58
C THR A 158 -14.84 -4.30 14.37
N GLN A 159 -14.53 -5.44 13.76
CA GLN A 159 -13.70 -6.48 14.41
C GLN A 159 -12.20 -6.19 14.29
N THR A 160 -11.80 -5.39 13.30
CA THR A 160 -10.42 -4.96 13.08
C THR A 160 -10.40 -3.49 12.68
N ALA A 161 -9.37 -2.76 13.14
CA ALA A 161 -9.18 -1.36 12.79
C ALA A 161 -8.61 -1.18 11.38
N MET A 162 -7.84 -2.13 10.86
CA MET A 162 -7.19 -2.03 9.54
C MET A 162 -7.08 -3.39 8.86
N GLY A 163 -6.85 -3.36 7.55
CA GLY A 163 -6.86 -4.56 6.71
C GLY A 163 -8.29 -4.99 6.39
N PRO A 164 -8.49 -6.18 5.81
CA PRO A 164 -7.48 -7.13 5.38
C PRO A 164 -7.00 -6.77 3.96
N ASP A 165 -6.16 -7.65 3.41
CA ASP A 165 -6.01 -7.76 1.95
C ASP A 165 -7.09 -8.67 1.37
N GLY A 166 -7.02 -8.94 0.07
CA GLY A 166 -7.98 -9.78 -0.62
C GLY A 166 -7.41 -10.54 -1.81
N CYS A 167 -8.32 -11.19 -2.52
CA CYS A 167 -8.08 -11.98 -3.71
C CYS A 167 -8.99 -11.53 -4.83
N TRP A 168 -8.44 -11.40 -6.03
CA TRP A 168 -9.26 -11.34 -7.23
C TRP A 168 -9.73 -12.74 -7.62
N ASP A 169 -10.95 -12.82 -8.15
CA ASP A 169 -11.52 -14.02 -8.76
C ASP A 169 -10.68 -14.53 -9.95
N ASP A 170 -10.18 -13.60 -10.77
CA ASP A 170 -9.24 -13.86 -11.85
C ASP A 170 -8.25 -12.70 -11.98
N VAL A 171 -6.94 -12.95 -11.86
CA VAL A 171 -5.92 -11.89 -11.96
C VAL A 171 -5.64 -11.42 -13.38
N SER A 172 -6.04 -12.17 -14.39
CA SER A 172 -5.95 -11.78 -15.81
C SER A 172 -7.17 -10.96 -16.23
N MET A 173 -8.33 -11.25 -15.64
CA MET A 173 -9.61 -10.57 -15.90
C MET A 173 -10.37 -10.27 -14.60
N PRO A 174 -9.84 -9.38 -13.73
CA PRO A 174 -10.39 -9.13 -12.40
C PRO A 174 -11.80 -8.54 -12.45
N ARG A 175 -12.73 -9.15 -11.71
CA ARG A 175 -14.11 -8.65 -11.59
C ARG A 175 -14.56 -8.50 -10.15
N VAL A 176 -14.21 -9.45 -9.28
CA VAL A 176 -14.63 -9.46 -7.88
C VAL A 176 -13.41 -9.56 -6.99
N PHE A 177 -13.25 -8.59 -6.08
CA PHE A 177 -12.23 -8.64 -5.04
C PHE A 177 -12.85 -9.10 -3.73
N THR A 178 -12.39 -10.23 -3.21
CA THR A 178 -12.87 -10.86 -1.98
C THR A 178 -11.86 -10.67 -0.86
N LEU A 179 -12.32 -10.18 0.29
CA LEU A 179 -11.50 -9.96 1.48
C LEU A 179 -11.04 -11.29 2.08
N LEU A 180 -9.78 -11.34 2.54
CA LEU A 180 -9.18 -12.52 3.16
C LEU A 180 -9.37 -12.58 4.69
N GLY A 181 -9.98 -11.56 5.28
CA GLY A 181 -10.24 -11.46 6.72
C GLY A 181 -11.44 -10.57 7.01
N ASP A 182 -11.59 -10.18 8.28
CA ASP A 182 -12.69 -9.32 8.70
C ASP A 182 -12.57 -7.92 8.11
N PRO A 183 -13.66 -7.30 7.64
CA PRO A 183 -13.62 -6.00 6.98
C PRO A 183 -13.26 -4.86 7.95
N SER A 184 -12.48 -3.90 7.45
CA SER A 184 -12.29 -2.56 8.02
C SER A 184 -12.59 -1.50 6.95
N PRO A 185 -13.03 -0.28 7.33
CA PRO A 185 -13.03 0.87 6.43
C PRO A 185 -11.65 1.16 5.79
N VAL A 186 -10.56 0.76 6.47
CA VAL A 186 -9.16 0.99 6.03
C VAL A 186 -8.54 -0.35 5.62
N THR A 187 -9.00 -0.90 4.50
CA THR A 187 -8.45 -2.10 3.87
C THR A 187 -7.04 -1.87 3.32
N ASN A 188 -6.33 -2.95 2.95
CA ASN A 188 -5.04 -2.80 2.27
C ASN A 188 -5.16 -2.06 0.93
N ALA A 189 -6.26 -2.26 0.20
CA ALA A 189 -6.50 -1.58 -1.07
C ALA A 189 -6.75 -0.08 -0.88
N PHE A 190 -7.55 0.28 0.14
CA PHE A 190 -7.73 1.67 0.56
C PHE A 190 -6.40 2.34 0.86
N VAL A 191 -5.58 1.71 1.73
CA VAL A 191 -4.29 2.26 2.11
C VAL A 191 -3.36 2.40 0.90
N ASN A 192 -3.27 1.40 0.02
CA ASN A 192 -2.45 1.50 -1.18
C ASN A 192 -2.85 2.72 -2.03
N GLY A 193 -4.15 2.94 -2.23
CA GLY A 193 -4.66 4.11 -2.95
C GLY A 193 -4.35 5.42 -2.24
N ALA A 194 -4.53 5.49 -0.92
CA ALA A 194 -4.21 6.68 -0.14
C ALA A 194 -2.71 7.02 -0.20
N LEU A 195 -1.82 6.04 -0.05
CA LEU A 195 -0.38 6.24 -0.17
C LEU A 195 0.01 6.74 -1.57
N ASP A 196 -0.48 6.08 -2.61
CA ASP A 196 -0.20 6.44 -4.00
C ASP A 196 -0.73 7.85 -4.31
N GLY A 197 -1.92 8.20 -3.83
CA GLY A 197 -2.50 9.54 -3.91
C GLY A 197 -1.66 10.61 -3.22
N ILE A 198 -1.17 10.35 -2.00
CA ILE A 198 -0.30 11.28 -1.27
C ILE A 198 1.04 11.45 -2.01
N ILE A 199 1.65 10.37 -2.50
CA ILE A 199 2.93 10.39 -3.20
C ILE A 199 2.82 11.21 -4.49
N LEU A 200 1.82 10.92 -5.31
CA LEU A 200 1.63 11.61 -6.59
C LEU A 200 1.13 13.04 -6.40
N GLY A 201 0.25 13.27 -5.43
CA GLY A 201 -0.20 14.61 -5.05
C GLY A 201 0.97 15.48 -4.55
N HIS A 202 1.86 14.91 -3.73
CA HIS A 202 3.09 15.59 -3.31
C HIS A 202 3.97 15.94 -4.52
N TYR A 203 4.22 14.98 -5.41
CA TYR A 203 5.00 15.18 -6.64
C TYR A 203 4.46 16.33 -7.51
N ILE A 204 3.15 16.36 -7.77
CA ILE A 204 2.49 17.42 -8.54
C ILE A 204 2.66 18.80 -7.85
N SER A 205 2.48 18.84 -6.53
CA SER A 205 2.54 20.07 -5.76
C SER A 205 3.94 20.69 -5.74
N GLU A 206 4.99 19.88 -5.72
CA GLU A 206 6.38 20.37 -5.74
C GLU A 206 6.82 20.73 -7.18
N GLY A 207 6.41 19.96 -8.20
CA GLY A 207 6.67 20.27 -9.60
C GLY A 207 6.08 21.62 -10.05
N SER A 208 4.98 22.05 -9.41
CA SER A 208 4.35 23.35 -9.67
C SER A 208 5.17 24.55 -9.16
N LYS A 209 6.08 24.36 -8.20
CA LYS A 209 6.93 25.44 -7.63
C LYS A 209 8.14 25.82 -8.49
N VAL A 210 8.54 24.96 -9.42
CA VAL A 210 9.73 25.17 -10.29
C VAL A 210 9.47 26.19 -11.43
N ARG A 211 8.26 26.78 -11.48
CA ARG A 211 7.82 27.74 -12.53
C ARG A 211 8.29 29.19 -12.34
N THR A 212 9.43 29.46 -11.69
CA THR A 212 10.03 30.81 -11.73
C THR A 212 10.95 30.96 -12.95
N PRO A 213 10.89 32.06 -13.72
CA PRO A 213 11.64 32.20 -14.96
C PRO A 213 13.08 32.62 -14.65
N ARG A 214 13.96 31.66 -14.34
CA ARG A 214 15.40 31.88 -14.50
C ARG A 214 15.86 31.27 -15.82
N ARG A 215 16.17 32.17 -16.77
CA ARG A 215 17.03 31.85 -17.91
C ARG A 215 18.33 31.23 -17.38
N ILE A 216 18.77 30.19 -18.09
CA ILE A 216 20.05 29.46 -18.06
C ILE A 216 19.87 28.00 -17.64
N SER A 217 19.91 27.09 -18.62
CA SER A 217 20.99 26.09 -18.72
C SER A 217 20.75 25.13 -19.89
N THR A 218 21.85 24.91 -20.60
CA THR A 218 22.10 23.78 -21.50
C THR A 218 22.22 22.49 -20.70
N LEU A 219 21.55 21.44 -21.18
CA LEU A 219 21.73 20.02 -20.85
C LEU A 219 21.44 19.60 -19.37
N GLY A 220 20.17 19.29 -19.11
CA GLY A 220 19.68 18.64 -17.89
C GLY A 220 18.16 18.57 -17.91
N SER A 221 17.58 17.37 -17.85
CA SER A 221 16.16 17.07 -18.12
C SER A 221 15.19 18.06 -17.45
N LYS A 222 14.34 18.70 -18.26
CA LYS A 222 13.18 19.46 -17.75
C LYS A 222 12.23 18.45 -17.09
N VAL A 223 12.17 18.42 -15.77
CA VAL A 223 11.08 17.74 -15.05
C VAL A 223 9.80 18.54 -15.34
N GLY A 224 9.09 18.14 -16.39
CA GLY A 224 7.80 18.72 -16.74
C GLY A 224 6.74 18.22 -15.77
N THR A 225 5.90 19.12 -15.26
CA THR A 225 4.67 18.72 -14.56
C THR A 225 3.83 17.88 -15.54
N PRO A 226 3.30 16.70 -15.16
CA PRO A 226 2.48 15.91 -16.05
C PRO A 226 1.30 16.76 -16.54
N SER A 227 1.02 16.72 -17.83
CA SER A 227 -0.14 17.42 -18.41
C SER A 227 -1.43 16.61 -18.31
N ARG A 228 -1.33 15.31 -18.00
CA ARG A 228 -2.42 14.33 -17.99
C ARG A 228 -2.27 13.34 -16.84
N ILE A 229 -3.39 12.96 -16.24
CA ILE A 229 -3.50 11.99 -15.14
C ILE A 229 -3.15 10.61 -15.67
N SER A 230 -3.67 10.24 -16.85
CA SER A 230 -3.39 8.94 -17.47
C SER A 230 -1.90 8.66 -17.60
N THR A 231 -1.14 9.64 -18.13
CA THR A 231 0.32 9.55 -18.26
C THR A 231 1.01 9.39 -16.91
N LEU A 232 0.61 10.17 -15.91
CA LEU A 232 1.17 10.07 -14.56
C LEU A 232 0.94 8.69 -13.93
N LEU A 233 -0.29 8.18 -14.01
CA LEU A 233 -0.64 6.86 -13.47
C LEU A 233 0.08 5.74 -14.24
N LYS A 234 0.18 5.86 -15.57
CA LYS A 234 0.89 4.91 -16.43
C LYS A 234 2.37 4.84 -16.05
N ASP A 235 3.04 5.97 -15.88
CA ASP A 235 4.45 6.00 -15.50
C ASP A 235 4.67 5.44 -14.08
N TYR A 236 3.77 5.75 -13.14
CA TYR A 236 3.88 5.31 -11.74
C TYR A 236 3.65 3.81 -11.53
N TYR A 237 2.65 3.25 -12.21
CA TYR A 237 2.25 1.86 -12.07
C TYR A 237 2.97 0.90 -13.02
N ASN A 238 3.65 1.42 -14.05
CA ASN A 238 4.53 0.63 -14.90
C ASN A 238 5.98 0.68 -14.41
N ASN A 239 6.84 -0.08 -15.08
CA ASN A 239 8.24 -0.24 -14.68
C ASN A 239 9.14 0.96 -14.99
N ASP A 240 8.64 1.99 -15.68
CA ASP A 240 9.45 3.13 -16.15
C ASP A 240 9.62 4.24 -15.10
N GLY A 241 8.70 4.32 -14.13
CA GLY A 241 8.73 5.34 -13.08
C GLY A 241 8.33 6.72 -13.56
N VAL A 242 7.83 7.54 -12.63
CA VAL A 242 7.35 8.88 -12.94
C VAL A 242 8.50 9.75 -13.44
N ALA A 243 8.36 10.29 -14.66
CA ALA A 243 9.38 11.11 -15.31
C ALA A 243 10.77 10.42 -15.38
N ALA A 244 10.77 9.10 -15.60
CA ALA A 244 11.96 8.24 -15.63
C ALA A 244 12.73 8.13 -14.29
N ASP A 245 12.13 8.55 -13.17
CA ASP A 245 12.63 8.23 -11.84
C ASP A 245 12.18 6.81 -11.44
N MET A 246 13.09 5.85 -11.63
CA MET A 246 12.90 4.44 -11.30
C MET A 246 12.63 4.17 -9.81
N THR A 247 12.86 5.16 -8.94
CA THR A 247 12.56 5.06 -7.51
C THR A 247 11.13 5.50 -7.20
N LEU A 248 10.49 6.28 -8.09
CA LEU A 248 9.12 6.76 -7.96
C LEU A 248 8.15 5.85 -8.74
N ARG A 249 8.03 4.62 -8.24
CA ARG A 249 7.14 3.56 -8.75
C ARG A 249 6.30 2.95 -7.64
N SER A 250 5.17 2.35 -8.00
CA SER A 250 4.17 1.82 -7.08
C SER A 250 4.68 0.71 -6.16
N ASN A 251 5.60 -0.13 -6.62
CA ASN A 251 6.25 -1.16 -5.80
C ASN A 251 7.13 -0.61 -4.66
N PHE A 252 7.49 0.68 -4.72
CA PHE A 252 8.21 1.38 -3.66
C PHE A 252 7.33 2.31 -2.82
N ARG A 253 5.99 2.23 -2.92
CA ARG A 253 5.07 3.18 -2.26
C ARG A 253 5.34 3.39 -0.77
N ARG A 254 5.59 2.32 0.00
CA ARG A 254 5.86 2.42 1.45
C ARG A 254 7.12 3.25 1.72
N LYS A 255 8.19 2.97 0.97
CA LYS A 255 9.46 3.68 1.06
C LYS A 255 9.33 5.14 0.61
N ASN A 256 8.57 5.39 -0.46
CA ASN A 256 8.34 6.74 -0.97
C ASN A 256 7.47 7.58 -0.03
N PHE A 257 6.45 6.98 0.59
CA PHE A 257 5.65 7.63 1.62
C PHE A 257 6.51 8.04 2.83
N LEU A 258 7.35 7.14 3.32
CA LEU A 258 8.26 7.41 4.44
C LEU A 258 9.30 8.50 4.14
N LYS A 259 9.60 8.80 2.86
CA LYS A 259 10.49 9.92 2.49
C LYS A 259 9.83 11.29 2.63
N ILE A 260 8.49 11.37 2.58
CA ILE A 260 7.75 12.64 2.48
C ILE A 260 6.89 12.94 3.72
N THR A 261 6.92 12.04 4.71
CA THR A 261 6.16 12.15 5.97
C THR A 261 6.99 11.71 7.17
N SER A 262 6.49 12.01 8.38
CA SER A 262 7.01 11.50 9.64
C SER A 262 5.85 11.01 10.52
N LEU A 263 6.12 10.14 11.50
CA LEU A 263 5.10 9.67 12.43
C LEU A 263 4.48 10.84 13.20
N GLU A 264 5.29 11.76 13.68
CA GLU A 264 4.84 12.97 14.39
C GLU A 264 3.89 13.81 13.52
N LYS A 265 4.25 14.02 12.24
CA LYS A 265 3.42 14.74 11.29
C LYS A 265 2.09 14.02 11.07
N LEU A 266 2.12 12.70 10.88
CA LEU A 266 0.92 11.91 10.62
C LEU A 266 0.01 11.87 11.86
N GLU A 267 0.57 11.66 13.06
CA GLU A 267 -0.17 11.66 14.33
C GLU A 267 -0.89 12.98 14.57
N LYS A 268 -0.16 14.10 14.42
CA LYS A 268 -0.75 15.44 14.49
C LYS A 268 -1.89 15.60 13.49
N THR A 269 -1.69 15.16 12.25
CA THR A 269 -2.70 15.30 11.19
C THR A 269 -3.92 14.43 11.44
N VAL A 270 -3.76 13.19 11.94
CA VAL A 270 -4.87 12.30 12.34
C VAL A 270 -5.67 12.95 13.46
N LYS A 271 -4.99 13.41 14.53
CA LYS A 271 -5.65 14.10 15.65
C LYS A 271 -6.48 15.29 15.17
N ILE A 272 -5.88 16.21 14.42
CA ILE A 272 -6.58 17.42 13.96
C ILE A 272 -7.70 17.08 12.97
N SER A 273 -7.52 16.07 12.11
CA SER A 273 -8.57 15.62 11.18
C SER A 273 -9.77 15.02 11.91
N LEU A 274 -9.56 14.29 13.01
CA LEU A 274 -10.63 13.78 13.86
C LEU A 274 -11.43 14.90 14.53
N ILE A 275 -10.72 15.88 15.12
CA ILE A 275 -11.34 17.06 15.72
C ILE A 275 -12.19 17.79 14.66
N LEU A 276 -11.59 18.06 13.49
CA LEU A 276 -12.27 18.72 12.38
C LEU A 276 -13.52 17.97 11.92
N TYR A 277 -13.41 16.65 11.72
CA TYR A 277 -14.53 15.80 11.31
C TYR A 277 -15.67 15.87 12.32
N ARG A 278 -15.36 15.75 13.61
CA ARG A 278 -16.34 15.89 14.68
C ARG A 278 -17.01 17.25 14.68
N THR A 279 -16.24 18.33 14.53
CA THR A 279 -16.78 19.70 14.49
C THR A 279 -17.74 19.89 13.31
N ILE A 280 -17.37 19.41 12.13
CA ILE A 280 -18.21 19.53 10.92
C ILE A 280 -19.48 18.66 11.03
N MET A 281 -19.33 17.43 11.50
CA MET A 281 -20.44 16.47 11.57
C MET A 281 -21.32 16.65 12.81
N ASN A 282 -20.94 17.53 13.74
CA ASN A 282 -21.60 17.74 15.04
C ASN A 282 -21.79 16.43 15.84
N ILE A 283 -20.75 15.58 15.85
CA ILE A 283 -20.78 14.28 16.54
C ILE A 283 -20.09 14.42 17.90
N SER A 284 -20.73 14.03 18.99
CA SER A 284 -20.08 13.83 20.28
C SER A 284 -19.44 12.45 20.32
N PHE A 285 -18.10 12.39 20.34
CA PHE A 285 -17.40 11.16 20.72
C PHE A 285 -17.52 10.96 22.24
N PRO A 286 -17.90 9.78 22.75
CA PRO A 286 -17.78 9.47 24.18
C PRO A 286 -16.33 9.70 24.61
N GLY A 287 -16.11 10.42 25.72
CA GLY A 287 -14.74 10.73 26.20
C GLY A 287 -14.03 11.87 25.46
N SER A 288 -14.78 12.81 24.89
CA SER A 288 -14.35 13.98 24.10
C SER A 288 -13.38 15.00 24.74
N GLU A 289 -12.35 14.56 25.44
CA GLU A 289 -11.25 15.39 25.93
C GLU A 289 -10.06 15.28 24.97
N ASP A 290 -9.36 16.39 24.69
CA ASP A 290 -8.19 16.49 23.78
C ASP A 290 -7.10 15.40 23.96
N LYS A 291 -7.09 14.76 25.13
CA LYS A 291 -6.19 13.68 25.51
C LYS A 291 -6.60 12.34 24.90
N GLU A 292 -7.89 12.07 24.75
CA GLU A 292 -8.41 10.85 24.12
C GLU A 292 -8.19 10.86 22.62
N GLU A 293 -8.48 11.96 21.90
CA GLU A 293 -8.16 12.03 20.46
C GLU A 293 -6.64 11.94 20.21
N GLY A 294 -5.82 12.47 21.13
CA GLY A 294 -4.38 12.32 21.09
C GLY A 294 -3.94 10.85 21.20
N ASN A 295 -4.47 10.12 22.20
CA ASN A 295 -4.17 8.70 22.37
C ASN A 295 -4.65 7.85 21.19
N LEU A 296 -5.85 8.13 20.69
CA LEU A 296 -6.43 7.45 19.53
C LEU A 296 -5.56 7.65 18.28
N ALA A 297 -5.16 8.90 18.01
CA ALA A 297 -4.30 9.21 16.88
C ALA A 297 -2.92 8.55 17.00
N SER A 298 -2.32 8.58 18.19
CA SER A 298 -1.02 7.94 18.42
C SER A 298 -1.09 6.43 18.22
N ASN A 299 -2.11 5.78 18.78
CA ASN A 299 -2.34 4.34 18.58
C ASN A 299 -2.56 4.01 17.10
N ALA A 300 -3.41 4.76 16.40
CA ALA A 300 -3.73 4.53 15.00
C ALA A 300 -2.48 4.65 14.11
N VAL A 301 -1.66 5.68 14.32
CA VAL A 301 -0.43 5.90 13.55
C VAL A 301 0.65 4.89 13.90
N GLN A 302 0.79 4.53 15.17
CA GLN A 302 1.75 3.52 15.60
C GLN A 302 1.44 2.16 14.97
N GLU A 303 0.19 1.71 15.05
CA GLU A 303 -0.28 0.47 14.43
C GLU A 303 -0.13 0.53 12.90
N PHE A 304 -0.54 1.63 12.26
CA PHE A 304 -0.37 1.83 10.82
C PHE A 304 1.08 1.73 10.38
N HIS A 305 1.99 2.42 11.07
CA HIS A 305 3.41 2.36 10.78
C HIS A 305 3.96 0.94 10.93
N GLN A 306 3.61 0.29 12.04
CA GLN A 306 4.13 -1.04 12.37
C GLN A 306 3.61 -2.13 11.43
N PHE A 307 2.31 -2.15 11.13
CA PHE A 307 1.70 -3.23 10.36
C PHE A 307 1.70 -2.98 8.85
N PHE A 308 1.69 -1.72 8.42
CA PHE A 308 1.61 -1.40 7.00
C PHE A 308 2.92 -0.84 6.43
N LEU A 309 3.56 0.12 7.09
CA LEU A 309 4.73 0.81 6.53
C LEU A 309 6.04 0.03 6.72
N GLU A 310 6.24 -0.58 7.89
CA GLU A 310 7.44 -1.38 8.17
C GLU A 310 7.35 -2.78 7.56
N CYS A 311 6.16 -3.36 7.46
CA CYS A 311 6.01 -4.71 6.94
C CYS A 311 6.07 -4.75 5.41
N PRO A 312 6.76 -5.76 4.85
CA PRO A 312 6.78 -5.91 3.41
C PRO A 312 5.39 -6.31 2.92
N ALA A 313 5.00 -5.85 1.73
CA ALA A 313 3.83 -6.40 1.08
C ALA A 313 4.08 -7.86 0.70
N ILE A 314 3.12 -8.72 1.06
CA ILE A 314 3.13 -10.14 0.75
C ILE A 314 2.01 -10.40 -0.24
N ILE A 315 2.35 -10.85 -1.45
CA ILE A 315 1.41 -11.31 -2.46
C ILE A 315 0.83 -12.65 -1.98
N PRO A 316 -0.48 -12.73 -1.68
CA PRO A 316 -1.09 -13.93 -1.14
C PRO A 316 -1.20 -15.03 -2.21
N ARG A 317 -1.38 -16.27 -1.76
CA ARG A 317 -1.45 -17.46 -2.63
C ARG A 317 -2.41 -17.34 -3.81
N CYS A 318 -3.60 -16.79 -3.58
CA CYS A 318 -4.61 -16.63 -4.62
C CYS A 318 -4.14 -15.71 -5.76
N MET A 319 -3.35 -14.68 -5.44
CA MET A 319 -2.93 -13.66 -6.40
C MET A 319 -1.90 -14.18 -7.40
N TRP A 320 -0.98 -15.06 -6.98
CA TRP A 320 -0.04 -15.69 -7.91
C TRP A 320 -0.59 -16.97 -8.56
N GLY A 321 -1.86 -17.32 -8.30
CA GLY A 321 -2.51 -18.49 -8.89
C GLY A 321 -2.02 -19.81 -8.31
N ALA A 322 -1.79 -19.86 -7.00
CA ALA A 322 -1.38 -21.06 -6.30
C ALA A 322 -2.42 -22.18 -6.41
N ARG A 323 -1.94 -23.39 -6.70
CA ARG A 323 -2.74 -24.61 -6.50
C ARG A 323 -2.99 -24.85 -5.00
N PRO A 324 -4.07 -25.55 -4.63
CA PRO A 324 -4.27 -25.98 -3.26
C PRO A 324 -3.18 -26.96 -2.82
N PHE A 325 -3.04 -27.12 -1.50
CA PHE A 325 -2.23 -28.19 -0.92
C PHE A 325 -2.74 -29.56 -1.38
N LYS A 326 -1.83 -30.51 -1.59
CA LYS A 326 -2.16 -31.93 -1.70
C LYS A 326 -2.17 -32.57 -0.32
N GLY A 327 -3.27 -33.24 0.01
CA GLY A 327 -3.49 -33.82 1.33
C GLY A 327 -3.72 -32.75 2.39
N THR A 328 -3.61 -33.15 3.66
CA THR A 328 -3.83 -32.26 4.80
C THR A 328 -2.53 -31.57 5.21
N PRO A 329 -2.44 -30.23 5.18
CA PRO A 329 -1.24 -29.53 5.63
C PRO A 329 -1.04 -29.68 7.14
N THR A 330 0.21 -29.70 7.58
CA THR A 330 0.58 -29.78 9.00
C THR A 330 0.76 -28.37 9.57
N LEU A 331 0.11 -28.09 10.70
CA LEU A 331 0.24 -26.81 11.40
C LEU A 331 1.60 -26.69 12.10
N LEU A 332 2.20 -25.52 12.06
CA LEU A 332 3.41 -25.18 12.82
C LEU A 332 3.07 -24.89 14.28
N THR A 333 4.00 -25.19 15.17
CA THR A 333 3.99 -24.69 16.56
C THR A 333 4.77 -23.38 16.60
N LEU A 334 4.07 -22.26 16.72
CA LEU A 334 4.65 -20.92 16.76
C LEU A 334 4.90 -20.45 18.20
N PRO A 335 5.81 -19.47 18.42
CA PRO A 335 6.74 -18.87 17.44
C PRO A 335 7.90 -19.79 17.05
N LEU A 336 8.47 -19.60 15.85
CA LEU A 336 9.64 -20.35 15.37
C LEU A 336 10.98 -19.71 15.78
N GLU A 337 12.04 -20.49 15.75
CA GLU A 337 13.39 -20.13 16.24
C GLU A 337 14.36 -19.71 15.12
N PHE A 338 14.07 -20.08 13.86
CA PHE A 338 15.00 -19.92 12.76
C PHE A 338 14.38 -19.27 11.51
N LEU A 339 15.23 -18.57 10.78
CA LEU A 339 14.99 -18.16 9.41
C LEU A 339 16.08 -18.76 8.52
N TYR A 340 15.67 -19.65 7.62
CA TYR A 340 16.57 -20.30 6.67
C TYR A 340 16.52 -19.56 5.33
N ILE A 341 17.66 -19.04 4.90
CA ILE A 341 17.79 -18.33 3.62
C ILE A 341 18.17 -19.30 2.51
N HIS A 342 17.43 -19.20 1.40
CA HIS A 342 17.59 -19.99 0.19
C HIS A 342 17.74 -19.10 -1.04
N HIS A 343 18.27 -19.67 -2.11
CA HIS A 343 17.97 -19.24 -3.46
C HIS A 343 17.19 -20.34 -4.17
N THR A 344 16.53 -20.03 -5.28
CA THR A 344 15.83 -21.05 -6.06
C THR A 344 16.80 -21.88 -6.89
N TYR A 345 17.90 -21.28 -7.36
CA TYR A 345 18.82 -21.81 -8.39
C TYR A 345 18.13 -22.08 -9.73
N GLU A 346 17.00 -22.79 -9.73
CA GLU A 346 16.04 -22.85 -10.83
C GLU A 346 14.63 -22.52 -10.30
N PRO A 347 13.94 -21.49 -10.86
CA PRO A 347 14.37 -20.62 -11.95
C PRO A 347 15.62 -19.79 -11.60
N SER A 348 16.56 -19.71 -12.54
CA SER A 348 17.91 -19.12 -12.34
C SER A 348 17.99 -17.62 -12.55
N ARG A 349 17.03 -17.02 -13.27
CA ARG A 349 16.99 -15.57 -13.53
C ARG A 349 16.06 -14.88 -12.52
N PRO A 350 16.41 -13.67 -12.05
CA PRO A 350 15.49 -12.87 -11.24
C PRO A 350 14.28 -12.48 -12.08
N CYS A 351 13.09 -12.64 -11.51
CA CYS A 351 11.84 -12.15 -12.07
C CYS A 351 11.61 -10.70 -11.65
N THR A 352 11.26 -9.81 -12.57
CA THR A 352 11.18 -8.35 -12.31
C THR A 352 9.79 -7.76 -12.50
N THR A 353 8.79 -8.60 -12.79
CA THR A 353 7.39 -8.19 -12.92
C THR A 353 6.49 -9.19 -12.20
N PHE A 354 5.34 -8.73 -11.71
CA PHE A 354 4.37 -9.59 -11.04
C PHE A 354 3.94 -10.80 -11.89
N PRO A 355 3.64 -10.68 -13.21
CA PRO A 355 3.34 -11.84 -14.03
C PRO A 355 4.48 -12.85 -14.13
N ALA A 356 5.74 -12.37 -14.24
CA ALA A 356 6.92 -13.24 -14.33
C ALA A 356 7.18 -13.95 -13.00
N CYS A 357 7.15 -13.22 -11.88
CA CYS A 357 7.36 -13.80 -10.56
C CYS A 357 6.23 -14.78 -10.19
N SER A 358 4.99 -14.48 -10.56
CA SER A 358 3.87 -15.42 -10.38
C SER A 358 4.04 -16.67 -11.23
N ALA A 359 4.58 -16.56 -12.46
CA ALA A 359 4.88 -17.72 -13.30
C ALA A 359 5.98 -18.61 -12.69
N ASP A 360 7.03 -18.00 -12.15
CA ASP A 360 8.10 -18.70 -11.45
C ASP A 360 7.60 -19.41 -10.18
N MET A 361 6.74 -18.75 -9.39
CA MET A 361 6.06 -19.36 -8.24
C MET A 361 5.26 -20.59 -8.64
N ARG A 362 4.45 -20.51 -9.71
CA ARG A 362 3.66 -21.65 -10.22
C ARG A 362 4.55 -22.77 -10.75
N SER A 363 5.65 -22.44 -11.44
CA SER A 363 6.63 -23.41 -11.93
C SER A 363 7.27 -24.19 -10.79
N MET A 364 7.75 -23.49 -9.75
CA MET A 364 8.30 -24.13 -8.55
C MET A 364 7.28 -24.98 -7.81
N GLN A 365 6.04 -24.48 -7.65
CA GLN A 365 4.97 -25.26 -7.02
C GLN A 365 4.67 -26.53 -7.82
N GLN A 366 4.58 -26.44 -9.14
CA GLN A 366 4.35 -27.57 -10.02
C GLN A 366 5.46 -28.62 -9.87
N PHE A 367 6.72 -28.21 -9.95
CA PHE A 367 7.87 -29.10 -9.78
C PHE A 367 7.84 -29.80 -8.41
N HIS A 368 7.63 -29.03 -7.33
CA HIS A 368 7.55 -29.59 -5.98
C HIS A 368 6.39 -30.58 -5.81
N GLN A 369 5.21 -30.27 -6.34
CA GLN A 369 4.04 -31.14 -6.20
C GLN A 369 4.05 -32.34 -7.14
N LYS A 370 4.48 -32.18 -8.40
CA LYS A 370 4.38 -33.21 -9.44
C LYS A 370 5.62 -34.10 -9.45
N ASP A 371 6.80 -33.50 -9.39
CA ASP A 371 8.05 -34.22 -9.62
C ASP A 371 8.68 -34.69 -8.30
N ARG A 372 8.54 -33.90 -7.22
CA ARG A 372 8.99 -34.30 -5.87
C ARG A 372 7.91 -34.93 -4.99
N GLY A 373 6.65 -34.92 -5.44
CA GLY A 373 5.52 -35.49 -4.70
C GLY A 373 5.18 -34.76 -3.38
N TRP A 374 5.59 -33.51 -3.21
CA TRP A 374 5.32 -32.75 -1.99
C TRP A 374 3.87 -32.24 -1.95
N SER A 375 3.40 -31.89 -0.75
CA SER A 375 2.06 -31.32 -0.57
C SER A 375 1.89 -29.96 -1.25
N ASP A 376 2.97 -29.17 -1.36
CA ASP A 376 2.97 -27.82 -1.89
C ASP A 376 4.41 -27.35 -2.19
N ILE A 377 4.57 -26.11 -2.70
CA ILE A 377 5.86 -25.42 -2.80
C ILE A 377 6.66 -25.55 -1.48
N GLY A 378 7.96 -25.81 -1.56
CA GLY A 378 8.76 -26.15 -0.37
C GLY A 378 8.97 -25.00 0.61
N TYR A 379 9.01 -23.76 0.12
CA TYR A 379 9.35 -22.56 0.88
C TYR A 379 8.15 -21.98 1.63
N SER A 380 8.41 -21.31 2.75
CA SER A 380 7.40 -20.54 3.48
C SER A 380 7.06 -19.26 2.72
N PHE A 381 8.09 -18.52 2.32
CA PHE A 381 7.97 -17.30 1.50
C PHE A 381 9.04 -17.28 0.42
N VAL A 382 8.76 -16.54 -0.65
CA VAL A 382 9.67 -16.40 -1.79
C VAL A 382 9.79 -14.92 -2.15
N VAL A 383 11.01 -14.43 -2.39
CA VAL A 383 11.28 -13.03 -2.75
C VAL A 383 11.39 -12.91 -4.26
N GLY A 384 10.54 -12.08 -4.85
CA GLY A 384 10.65 -11.64 -6.25
C GLY A 384 11.55 -10.40 -6.38
N SER A 385 12.20 -10.25 -7.53
CA SER A 385 12.95 -9.03 -7.85
C SER A 385 12.06 -7.91 -8.41
N ASP A 386 10.74 -8.10 -8.35
CA ASP A 386 9.70 -7.09 -8.58
C ASP A 386 9.43 -6.24 -7.31
N GLY A 387 10.00 -6.60 -6.16
CA GLY A 387 9.89 -5.83 -4.92
C GLY A 387 8.88 -6.38 -3.91
N TYR A 388 8.42 -7.62 -4.09
CA TYR A 388 7.45 -8.24 -3.20
C TYR A 388 7.93 -9.57 -2.62
N LEU A 389 7.37 -9.92 -1.46
CA LEU A 389 7.37 -11.30 -0.99
C LEU A 389 6.12 -12.00 -1.52
N TYR A 390 6.26 -13.27 -1.86
CA TYR A 390 5.18 -14.14 -2.28
C TYR A 390 4.95 -15.19 -1.20
N GLU A 391 3.70 -15.36 -0.81
CA GLU A 391 3.31 -16.38 0.14
C GLU A 391 3.45 -17.77 -0.51
N GLY A 392 4.40 -18.57 -0.01
CA GLY A 392 4.50 -20.00 -0.31
C GLY A 392 3.55 -20.75 0.62
N ARG A 393 4.10 -21.57 1.52
CA ARG A 393 3.30 -22.19 2.60
C ARG A 393 2.86 -21.20 3.67
N GLY A 394 3.42 -20.00 3.69
CA GLY A 394 3.02 -18.92 4.58
C GLY A 394 3.42 -19.16 6.04
N TRP A 395 2.72 -18.47 6.94
CA TRP A 395 3.06 -18.38 8.36
C TRP A 395 2.69 -19.62 9.18
N TYR A 396 1.64 -20.34 8.79
CA TYR A 396 1.01 -21.33 9.67
C TYR A 396 1.31 -22.78 9.31
N TRP A 397 1.80 -23.03 8.09
CA TRP A 397 1.95 -24.38 7.56
C TRP A 397 3.41 -24.83 7.45
N LEU A 398 3.66 -26.08 7.82
CA LEU A 398 4.98 -26.69 7.83
C LEU A 398 5.62 -26.68 6.43
N GLY A 399 6.86 -26.18 6.35
CA GLY A 399 7.72 -26.15 5.17
C GLY A 399 8.20 -27.52 4.67
N ALA A 400 8.82 -27.52 3.48
CA ALA A 400 9.63 -28.64 2.96
C ALA A 400 10.96 -28.15 2.36
N HIS A 401 11.52 -27.07 2.93
CA HIS A 401 12.68 -26.35 2.39
C HIS A 401 14.02 -26.80 2.98
N THR A 402 14.06 -27.20 4.25
CA THR A 402 15.29 -27.54 4.98
C THR A 402 15.09 -28.87 5.71
N ARG A 403 15.58 -29.97 5.13
CA ARG A 403 15.40 -31.33 5.66
C ARG A 403 15.88 -31.41 7.12
N GLY A 404 15.04 -31.93 8.02
CA GLY A 404 15.32 -32.03 9.46
C GLY A 404 15.07 -30.75 10.27
N HIS A 405 14.77 -29.63 9.61
CA HIS A 405 14.66 -28.31 10.24
C HIS A 405 13.34 -27.57 9.94
N ASN A 406 12.48 -28.11 9.07
CA ASN A 406 11.22 -27.48 8.65
C ASN A 406 10.29 -27.09 9.81
N THR A 407 10.29 -27.83 10.92
CA THR A 407 9.44 -27.55 12.09
C THR A 407 9.96 -26.41 12.96
N ARG A 408 11.19 -25.94 12.72
CA ARG A 408 11.89 -24.99 13.60
C ARG A 408 12.04 -23.60 13.01
N GLY A 409 11.76 -23.42 11.72
CA GLY A 409 11.99 -22.14 11.06
C GLY A 409 11.33 -22.00 9.71
N TYR A 410 11.19 -20.75 9.28
CA TYR A 410 10.70 -20.42 7.95
C TYR A 410 11.80 -20.53 6.90
N GLY A 411 11.47 -21.05 5.72
CA GLY A 411 12.34 -21.00 4.56
C GLY A 411 11.97 -19.82 3.67
N VAL A 412 12.89 -18.87 3.52
CA VAL A 412 12.72 -17.72 2.62
C VAL A 412 13.69 -17.86 1.45
N SER A 413 13.14 -17.96 0.23
CA SER A 413 13.94 -18.18 -0.98
C SER A 413 13.93 -16.97 -1.90
N PHE A 414 15.09 -16.54 -2.37
CA PHE A 414 15.19 -15.53 -3.42
C PHE A 414 15.12 -16.20 -4.80
N ILE A 415 14.23 -15.73 -5.68
CA ILE A 415 14.16 -16.21 -7.08
C ILE A 415 15.45 -15.78 -7.79
N GLY A 416 16.22 -16.76 -8.27
CA GLY A 416 17.45 -16.59 -9.01
C GLY A 416 18.59 -17.50 -8.55
N ASN A 417 19.71 -17.43 -9.28
CA ASN A 417 20.97 -18.07 -8.93
C ASN A 417 21.98 -17.04 -8.39
N TYR A 418 22.10 -16.98 -7.07
CA TYR A 418 23.00 -16.06 -6.36
C TYR A 418 24.33 -16.67 -5.94
N THR A 419 24.88 -17.55 -6.78
CA THR A 419 26.22 -18.11 -6.57
C THR A 419 27.30 -17.05 -6.78
N ALA A 420 27.21 -16.29 -7.87
CA ALA A 420 28.23 -15.31 -8.27
C ALA A 420 27.76 -13.84 -8.15
N THR A 421 26.47 -13.60 -7.99
CA THR A 421 25.87 -12.26 -7.93
C THR A 421 24.94 -12.15 -6.74
N LEU A 422 24.64 -10.92 -6.31
CA LEU A 422 23.66 -10.64 -5.26
C LEU A 422 22.28 -10.35 -5.86
N PRO A 423 21.20 -10.59 -5.09
CA PRO A 423 19.90 -9.96 -5.36
C PRO A 423 20.03 -8.43 -5.30
N GLU A 424 19.07 -7.74 -5.91
CA GLU A 424 18.97 -6.29 -5.79
C GLU A 424 18.88 -5.85 -4.32
N ALA A 425 19.44 -4.68 -4.01
CA ALA A 425 19.56 -4.20 -2.63
C ALA A 425 18.20 -4.08 -1.93
N PHE A 426 17.15 -3.66 -2.64
CA PHE A 426 15.80 -3.59 -2.08
C PHE A 426 15.21 -4.97 -1.78
N SER A 427 15.52 -6.00 -2.57
CA SER A 427 15.08 -7.38 -2.28
C SER A 427 15.74 -7.91 -1.00
N LEU A 428 17.02 -7.58 -0.78
CA LEU A 428 17.72 -7.92 0.46
C LEU A 428 17.10 -7.17 1.66
N GLU A 429 16.84 -5.86 1.52
CA GLU A 429 16.20 -5.00 2.53
C GLU A 429 14.84 -5.58 2.97
N LEU A 430 14.02 -6.06 2.03
CA LEU A 430 12.70 -6.65 2.34
C LEU A 430 12.79 -7.80 3.34
N VAL A 431 13.82 -8.64 3.27
CA VAL A 431 13.99 -9.76 4.21
C VAL A 431 14.76 -9.31 5.45
N ARG A 432 15.90 -8.64 5.22
CA ARG A 432 16.85 -8.24 6.26
C ARG A 432 16.24 -7.26 7.25
N ASP A 433 15.43 -6.29 6.81
CA ASP A 433 15.01 -5.18 7.66
C ASP A 433 13.50 -5.18 7.92
N ASN A 434 12.69 -5.64 6.96
CA ASN A 434 11.23 -5.57 7.05
C ASN A 434 10.60 -6.90 7.54
N PHE A 435 10.81 -7.99 6.80
CA PHE A 435 10.18 -9.29 7.08
C PHE A 435 10.45 -9.78 8.50
N GLN A 436 11.71 -9.72 8.95
CA GLN A 436 12.09 -10.22 10.28
C GLN A 436 11.37 -9.47 11.41
N LYS A 437 11.23 -8.14 11.31
CA LYS A 437 10.55 -7.33 12.34
C LYS A 437 9.09 -7.71 12.45
N CYS A 438 8.44 -7.88 11.30
CA CYS A 438 7.02 -8.22 11.24
C CYS A 438 6.75 -9.66 11.69
N ALA A 439 7.65 -10.59 11.36
CA ALA A 439 7.58 -11.95 11.87
C ALA A 439 7.70 -11.99 13.41
N VAL A 440 8.61 -11.21 14.01
CA VAL A 440 8.72 -11.14 15.48
C VAL A 440 7.50 -10.48 16.10
N ARG A 441 7.07 -9.31 15.58
CA ARG A 441 5.89 -8.58 16.07
C ARG A 441 4.61 -9.43 16.02
N GLY A 442 4.41 -10.15 14.92
CA GLY A 442 3.26 -11.03 14.73
C GLY A 442 3.33 -12.36 15.49
N GLY A 443 4.30 -12.54 16.40
CA GLY A 443 4.49 -13.78 17.17
C GLY A 443 4.83 -14.99 16.29
N LYS A 444 5.35 -14.77 15.07
CA LYS A 444 5.72 -15.81 14.11
C LYS A 444 7.15 -16.30 14.33
N LEU A 445 8.02 -15.40 14.79
CA LEU A 445 9.39 -15.68 15.22
C LEU A 445 9.58 -15.22 16.67
N ILE A 446 10.41 -15.95 17.43
CA ILE A 446 10.88 -15.46 18.73
C ILE A 446 11.77 -14.24 18.54
N SER A 447 11.83 -13.34 19.52
CA SER A 447 12.66 -12.13 19.45
C SER A 447 14.17 -12.41 19.35
N THR A 448 14.62 -13.61 19.70
CA THR A 448 16.02 -14.07 19.68
C THR A 448 16.32 -15.06 18.55
N PHE A 449 15.47 -15.12 17.51
CA PHE A 449 15.62 -16.06 16.40
C PHE A 449 16.99 -15.94 15.72
N SER A 450 17.40 -17.00 15.03
CA SER A 450 18.67 -17.05 14.28
C SER A 450 18.46 -17.13 12.78
N ILE A 451 19.28 -16.43 12.01
CA ILE A 451 19.35 -16.51 10.55
C ILE A 451 20.47 -17.48 10.16
N GLN A 452 20.16 -18.41 9.26
CA GLN A 452 21.13 -19.36 8.70
C GLN A 452 20.91 -19.54 7.20
N GLY A 453 21.98 -19.76 6.44
CA GLY A 453 21.88 -20.25 5.06
C GLY A 453 21.59 -21.75 5.05
N HIS A 454 20.86 -22.23 4.04
CA HIS A 454 20.53 -23.65 3.90
C HIS A 454 21.75 -24.59 4.02
N ARG A 455 22.89 -24.21 3.41
CA ARG A 455 24.18 -24.93 3.48
C ARG A 455 24.72 -25.20 4.88
N GLN A 456 24.31 -24.42 5.90
CA GLN A 456 24.82 -24.59 7.26
C GLN A 456 24.23 -25.82 7.96
N VAL A 457 23.10 -26.32 7.48
CA VAL A 457 22.34 -27.40 8.15
C VAL A 457 22.01 -28.58 7.24
N VAL A 458 22.22 -28.44 5.92
CA VAL A 458 22.04 -29.50 4.93
C VAL A 458 23.20 -29.44 3.94
N ALA A 459 23.65 -30.60 3.45
CA ALA A 459 24.67 -30.68 2.40
C ALA A 459 24.12 -30.15 1.05
N THR A 460 24.34 -28.86 0.79
CA THR A 460 23.92 -28.15 -0.42
C THR A 460 24.77 -26.88 -0.63
N SER A 461 24.84 -26.37 -1.85
CA SER A 461 25.42 -25.06 -2.15
C SER A 461 24.44 -23.90 -1.95
N CYS A 462 23.16 -24.15 -1.69
CA CYS A 462 22.17 -23.11 -1.41
C CYS A 462 22.53 -22.31 -0.13
N PRO A 463 22.44 -20.97 -0.06
CA PRO A 463 21.79 -20.05 -1.00
C PRO A 463 22.69 -19.46 -2.11
N GLY A 464 23.79 -20.11 -2.47
CA GLY A 464 24.82 -19.58 -3.37
C GLY A 464 25.86 -18.74 -2.63
N ASP A 465 27.10 -18.70 -3.14
CA ASP A 465 28.25 -18.17 -2.41
C ASP A 465 28.16 -16.67 -2.16
N ALA A 466 27.75 -15.89 -3.17
CA ALA A 466 27.56 -14.45 -3.03
C ALA A 466 26.47 -14.12 -2.00
N LEU A 467 25.27 -14.72 -2.12
CA LEU A 467 24.20 -14.47 -1.16
C LEU A 467 24.54 -15.01 0.24
N PHE A 468 25.25 -16.13 0.34
CA PHE A 468 25.70 -16.63 1.64
C PHE A 468 26.68 -15.65 2.31
N ALA A 469 27.63 -15.09 1.55
CA ALA A 469 28.55 -14.07 2.07
C ALA A 469 27.80 -12.82 2.55
N GLU A 470 26.76 -12.40 1.82
CA GLU A 470 25.91 -11.28 2.22
C GLU A 470 25.17 -11.54 3.54
N ILE A 471 24.49 -12.68 3.69
CA ILE A 471 23.72 -12.95 4.93
C ILE A 471 24.59 -13.08 6.17
N LYS A 472 25.90 -13.35 6.04
CA LYS A 472 26.84 -13.32 7.17
C LYS A 472 26.93 -11.93 7.82
N THR A 473 26.64 -10.88 7.06
CA THR A 473 26.67 -9.49 7.54
C THR A 473 25.38 -9.10 8.25
N TRP A 474 24.33 -9.92 8.16
CA TRP A 474 23.03 -9.59 8.72
C TRP A 474 23.02 -9.76 10.23
N ASN A 475 22.30 -8.87 10.91
CA ASN A 475 21.96 -9.06 12.32
C ASN A 475 21.22 -10.40 12.48
N ARG A 476 21.48 -11.09 13.60
CA ARG A 476 20.95 -12.44 13.91
C ARG A 476 21.54 -13.58 13.08
N PHE A 477 22.49 -13.34 12.17
CA PHE A 477 23.24 -14.44 11.58
C PHE A 477 23.95 -15.26 12.65
N LYS A 478 23.80 -16.59 12.59
CA LYS A 478 24.42 -17.51 13.54
C LYS A 478 25.42 -18.41 12.83
N GLU A 479 26.70 -18.23 13.16
CA GLU A 479 27.73 -19.22 12.83
C GLU A 479 27.44 -20.53 13.57
N THR A 480 27.57 -21.65 12.84
CA THR A 480 27.31 -23.01 13.35
C THR A 480 28.52 -23.58 14.04
#